data_AF-A0A538PDU9-F1
#
_entry.id   AF-A0A538PDU9-F1
#
_cell.length_a   1.000
_cell.length_b   1.000
_cell.length_c   1.000
_cell.angle_alpha   90.00
_cell.angle_beta   90.00
_cell.angle_gamma   90.00
#
_symmetry.space_group_name_H-M   'P 1'
#
loop_
_entity.id
_entity.type
_entity.pdbx_description
1 polymer ?
#
loop_
_entity_poly.entity_id
_entity_poly.type
_entity_poly.pdbx_seq_one_letter_code
_entity_poly.pdbx_strand_id
1 'polypeptide(L)'
;MTGRYGDARELIERRDDALVLLNGGDELTLKFAANRLPPKPAGQAREFFFYSSGWDKDSDFHCEKGWLVEPIPWHGMDDQLYGQQPRPATAGDGWVKKYNTRWVGPMTLNRGPR
;
A
#
# COMPACT_ATOMS: atom_id res chain seq x y z
N MET A 1 12.38 6.93 -10.66
CA MET A 1 13.13 5.73 -10.25
C MET A 1 12.29 5.04 -9.20
N THR A 2 11.89 3.82 -9.52
CA THR A 2 10.87 2.98 -8.87
C THR A 2 11.38 2.40 -7.56
N GLY A 3 10.46 2.06 -6.65
CA GLY A 3 10.82 1.56 -5.31
C GLY A 3 11.67 0.29 -5.36
N ARG A 4 12.24 -0.12 -4.22
CA ARG A 4 12.95 -1.40 -4.12
C ARG A 4 11.96 -2.55 -4.34
N TYR A 5 11.87 -3.02 -5.57
CA TYR A 5 11.20 -4.28 -5.89
C TYR A 5 11.93 -5.43 -5.20
N GLY A 6 11.15 -6.44 -4.80
CA GLY A 6 11.68 -7.61 -4.13
C GLY A 6 10.68 -8.20 -3.16
N ASP A 7 11.20 -9.00 -2.24
CA ASP A 7 10.40 -9.63 -1.21
C ASP A 7 9.78 -8.59 -0.27
N ALA A 8 8.44 -8.56 -0.24
CA ALA A 8 7.63 -7.69 0.60
C ALA A 8 7.02 -8.43 1.80
N ARG A 9 7.39 -9.69 2.03
CA ARG A 9 6.79 -10.55 3.08
C ARG A 9 6.76 -9.87 4.45
N GLU A 10 7.87 -9.27 4.88
CA GLU A 10 7.96 -8.60 6.18
C GLU A 10 6.92 -7.49 6.36
N LEU A 11 6.47 -6.85 5.27
CA LEU A 11 5.50 -5.75 5.27
C LEU A 11 4.04 -6.23 5.22
N ILE A 12 3.79 -7.49 4.84
CA ILE A 12 2.43 -8.02 4.61
C ILE A 12 2.08 -9.20 5.53
N GLU A 13 3.04 -9.71 6.30
CA GLU A 13 2.83 -10.88 7.16
C GLU A 13 1.92 -10.58 8.36
N ARG A 14 1.77 -9.30 8.71
CA ARG A 14 0.87 -8.84 9.79
C ARG A 14 0.08 -7.63 9.33
N ARG A 15 -1.12 -7.48 9.91
CA ARG A 15 -1.89 -6.24 9.84
C ARG A 15 -1.40 -5.31 10.95
N ASP A 16 -0.29 -4.63 10.69
CA ASP A 16 0.23 -3.55 11.52
C ASP A 16 0.31 -2.27 10.68
N ASP A 17 1.06 -1.26 11.14
CA ASP A 17 1.19 0.02 10.44
C ASP A 17 2.39 0.08 9.48
N ALA A 18 3.03 -1.07 9.19
CA ALA A 18 3.94 -1.20 8.07
C ALA A 18 3.17 -1.37 6.76
N LEU A 19 3.64 -0.72 5.69
CA LEU A 19 2.93 -0.72 4.41
C LEU A 19 3.84 -1.05 3.24
N VAL A 20 3.30 -1.86 2.32
CA VAL A 20 3.82 -1.92 0.96
C VAL A 20 3.32 -0.68 0.22
N LEU A 21 4.23 0.21 -0.14
CA LEU A 21 3.90 1.41 -0.92
C LEU A 21 3.93 1.08 -2.41
N LEU A 22 2.74 1.08 -3.01
CA LEU A 22 2.50 0.87 -4.44
C LEU A 22 2.08 2.19 -5.10
N ASN A 23 2.51 2.39 -6.34
CA ASN A 23 2.09 3.47 -7.22
C ASN A 23 1.53 2.87 -8.51
N GLY A 24 0.91 3.70 -9.35
CA GLY A 24 0.41 3.29 -10.66
C GLY A 24 1.47 2.53 -11.47
N GLY A 25 1.13 1.31 -11.91
CA GLY A 25 2.01 0.41 -12.65
C GLY A 25 2.86 -0.54 -11.79
N ASP A 26 2.83 -0.43 -10.46
CA ASP A 26 3.41 -1.45 -9.58
C ASP A 26 2.47 -2.66 -9.43
N GLU A 27 3.05 -3.83 -9.12
CA GLU A 27 2.31 -5.06 -8.82
C GLU A 27 2.83 -5.69 -7.52
N LEU A 28 1.93 -6.26 -6.73
CA LEU A 28 2.25 -7.18 -5.64
C LEU A 28 1.71 -8.58 -5.97
N THR A 29 2.59 -9.54 -6.22
CA THR A 29 2.20 -10.93 -6.47
C THR A 29 2.18 -11.75 -5.19
N LEU A 30 1.02 -12.29 -4.81
CA LEU A 30 0.89 -13.21 -3.67
C LEU A 30 0.95 -14.66 -4.14
N LYS A 31 1.79 -15.47 -3.48
CA LYS A 31 1.95 -16.90 -3.76
C LYS A 31 1.74 -17.70 -2.49
N PHE A 32 0.97 -18.78 -2.58
CA PHE A 32 0.81 -19.75 -1.50
C PHE A 32 0.97 -21.17 -2.05
N ALA A 33 1.45 -22.07 -1.19
CA ALA A 33 1.68 -23.46 -1.58
C ALA A 33 0.34 -24.22 -1.54
N ALA A 34 -0.19 -24.59 -2.71
CA ALA A 34 -1.47 -25.28 -2.81
C ALA A 34 -1.49 -26.62 -2.05
N ASN A 35 -0.36 -27.30 -1.96
CA ASN A 35 -0.20 -28.56 -1.21
C ASN A 35 -0.24 -28.38 0.32
N ARG A 36 -0.22 -27.13 0.84
CA ARG A 36 -0.40 -26.82 2.25
C ARG A 36 -1.85 -26.54 2.63
N LEU A 37 -2.76 -26.51 1.65
CA LEU A 37 -4.18 -26.34 1.92
C LEU A 37 -4.80 -27.69 2.32
N PRO A 38 -5.82 -27.71 3.20
CA PRO A 38 -6.60 -28.91 3.49
C PRO A 38 -7.17 -29.53 2.21
N PRO A 39 -7.45 -30.85 2.16
CA PRO A 39 -8.12 -31.45 1.02
C PRO A 39 -9.52 -30.84 0.80
N LYS A 40 -9.91 -30.69 -0.46
CA LYS A 40 -11.24 -30.19 -0.82
C LYS A 40 -12.23 -31.36 -0.85
N PRO A 41 -13.43 -31.25 -0.26
CA PRO A 41 -14.47 -32.27 -0.42
C PRO A 41 -14.82 -32.54 -1.89
N ALA A 42 -15.29 -33.75 -2.15
CA ALA A 42 -15.77 -34.16 -3.48
C ALA A 42 -16.97 -33.29 -3.90
N GLY A 43 -17.07 -32.98 -5.19
CA GLY A 43 -18.17 -32.17 -5.75
C GLY A 43 -18.13 -30.66 -5.43
N GLN A 44 -17.21 -30.18 -4.59
CA GLN A 44 -17.11 -28.75 -4.26
C GLN A 44 -16.10 -28.00 -5.16
N ALA A 45 -16.22 -26.69 -5.26
CA ALA A 45 -15.19 -25.81 -5.83
C ALA A 45 -14.42 -25.10 -4.71
N ARG A 46 -13.17 -24.71 -4.98
CA ARG A 46 -12.37 -23.87 -4.06
C ARG A 46 -12.30 -22.47 -4.64
N GLU A 47 -12.73 -21.50 -3.86
CA GLU A 47 -12.63 -20.08 -4.20
C GLU A 47 -11.65 -19.39 -3.25
N PHE A 48 -11.19 -18.22 -3.66
CA PHE A 48 -10.25 -17.41 -2.89
C PHE A 48 -10.84 -16.02 -2.72
N PHE A 49 -10.74 -15.48 -1.51
CA PHE A 49 -11.05 -14.10 -1.22
C PHE A 49 -9.74 -13.36 -0.94
N PHE A 50 -9.55 -12.24 -1.63
CA PHE A 50 -8.45 -11.34 -1.34
C PHE A 50 -8.90 -10.32 -0.30
N TYR A 51 -8.25 -10.34 0.86
CA TYR A 51 -8.43 -9.35 1.90
C TYR A 51 -7.19 -8.45 1.97
N SER A 52 -7.39 -7.15 1.78
CA SER A 52 -6.37 -6.14 1.98
C SER A 52 -6.75 -5.21 3.14
N SER A 53 -5.78 -4.87 3.97
CA SER A 53 -5.88 -3.78 4.93
C SER A 53 -4.87 -2.71 4.52
N GLY A 54 -5.36 -1.53 4.18
CA GLY A 54 -4.51 -0.45 3.70
C GLY A 54 -5.30 0.81 3.40
N TRP A 55 -4.62 1.76 2.79
CA TRP A 55 -5.15 3.05 2.40
C TRP A 55 -4.85 3.27 0.93
N ASP A 56 -5.72 4.02 0.28
CA ASP A 56 -5.51 4.48 -1.08
C ASP A 56 -5.50 6.00 -1.12
N LYS A 57 -4.68 6.54 -2.01
CA LYS A 57 -4.75 7.92 -2.42
C LYS A 57 -5.26 7.91 -3.84
N ASP A 58 -6.51 8.30 -4.01
CA ASP A 58 -7.16 8.31 -5.30
C ASP A 58 -6.35 9.13 -6.32
N SER A 59 -6.28 8.62 -7.55
CA SER A 59 -5.67 9.34 -8.68
C SER A 59 -6.62 10.40 -9.27
N ASP A 60 -7.61 10.84 -8.51
CA ASP A 60 -8.55 11.88 -8.90
C ASP A 60 -8.07 13.26 -8.44
N PHE A 61 -8.57 14.32 -9.09
CA PHE A 61 -8.10 15.68 -8.86
C PHE A 61 -8.64 16.34 -7.58
N HIS A 62 -9.60 15.71 -6.90
CA HIS A 62 -10.06 16.12 -5.58
C HIS A 62 -9.19 15.54 -4.44
N CYS A 63 -8.31 14.57 -4.72
CA CYS A 63 -7.33 14.10 -3.77
C CYS A 63 -6.16 15.10 -3.65
N GLU A 64 -6.30 16.10 -2.76
CA GLU A 64 -5.32 17.19 -2.56
C GLU A 64 -3.86 16.70 -2.47
N LYS A 65 -3.63 15.55 -1.82
CA LYS A 65 -2.31 14.96 -1.55
C LYS A 65 -2.04 13.69 -2.35
N GLY A 66 -2.82 13.40 -3.40
CA GLY A 66 -2.67 12.21 -4.25
C GLY A 66 -1.32 12.16 -4.97
N TRP A 67 -0.68 13.31 -5.16
CA TRP A 67 0.62 13.47 -5.78
C TRP A 67 1.80 13.42 -4.80
N LEU A 68 1.58 13.01 -3.54
CA LEU A 68 2.60 12.87 -2.51
C LEU A 68 2.62 11.45 -1.95
N VAL A 69 3.79 10.97 -1.54
CA VAL A 69 3.88 9.73 -0.72
C VAL A 69 3.38 10.03 0.69
N GLU A 70 3.95 11.04 1.34
CA GLU A 70 3.55 11.51 2.66
C GLU A 70 2.20 12.25 2.63
N PRO A 71 1.48 12.31 3.76
CA PRO A 71 1.77 11.65 5.04
C PRO A 71 1.41 10.15 5.02
N ILE A 72 2.22 9.26 5.62
CA ILE A 72 1.86 7.83 5.70
C ILE A 72 0.72 7.58 6.71
N PRO A 73 -0.41 7.00 6.30
CA PRO A 73 -1.55 6.71 7.19
C PRO A 73 -1.29 5.51 8.11
N TRP A 74 -2.02 5.44 9.22
CA TRP A 74 -1.94 4.38 10.23
C TRP A 74 -3.32 3.97 10.75
N HIS A 75 -3.43 2.79 11.34
CA HIS A 75 -4.67 2.30 11.91
C HIS A 75 -5.08 3.15 13.12
N GLY A 76 -6.35 3.54 13.18
CA GLY A 76 -6.87 4.41 14.24
C GLY A 76 -6.62 5.89 14.01
N MET A 77 -6.04 6.28 12.88
CA MET A 77 -6.02 7.65 12.41
C MET A 77 -7.45 8.16 12.16
N ASP A 78 -7.76 9.36 12.64
CA ASP A 78 -8.91 10.14 12.16
C ASP A 78 -8.70 10.53 10.68
N ASP A 79 -9.52 9.94 9.80
CA ASP A 79 -9.44 10.15 8.35
C ASP A 79 -9.83 11.57 7.94
N GLN A 80 -10.67 12.26 8.72
CA GLN A 80 -11.07 13.65 8.48
C GLN A 80 -9.94 14.63 8.76
N LEU A 81 -8.94 14.22 9.54
CA LEU A 81 -7.76 15.02 9.90
C LEU A 81 -6.49 14.55 9.18
N TYR A 82 -6.63 13.84 8.05
CA TYR A 82 -5.49 13.27 7.33
C TYR A 82 -4.42 14.33 6.96
N GLY A 83 -3.23 14.14 7.53
CA GLY A 83 -2.10 15.05 7.36
C GLY A 83 -2.18 16.37 8.12
N GLN A 84 -3.14 16.52 9.03
CA GLN A 84 -3.19 17.59 10.02
C GLN A 84 -2.71 17.12 11.39
N GLN A 85 -2.75 15.81 11.64
CA GLN A 85 -2.18 15.17 12.83
C GLN A 85 -0.84 14.50 12.50
N PRO A 86 0.16 14.61 13.40
CA PRO A 86 1.40 13.86 13.25
C PRO A 86 1.14 12.37 13.44
N ARG A 87 1.72 11.54 12.57
CA ARG A 87 1.77 10.09 12.78
C ARG A 87 2.50 9.81 14.10
N PRO A 88 1.92 9.01 15.01
CA PRO A 88 2.61 8.60 16.24
C PRO A 88 3.93 7.92 15.91
N ALA A 89 4.99 8.24 16.67
CA ALA A 89 6.24 7.50 16.57
C ALA A 89 6.01 6.08 17.10
N THR A 90 5.92 5.09 16.21
CA THR A 90 5.79 3.70 16.62
C THR A 90 7.16 3.01 16.63
N ALA A 91 7.37 2.10 17.58
CA ALA A 91 8.62 1.34 17.67
C ALA A 91 8.91 0.49 16.40
N GLY A 92 7.94 0.37 15.49
CA GLY A 92 8.01 -0.42 14.25
C GLY A 92 8.35 0.35 12.97
N ASP A 93 8.42 1.70 12.97
CA ASP A 93 8.55 2.48 11.72
C ASP A 93 9.94 2.42 11.04
N GLY A 94 10.85 1.57 11.51
CA GLY A 94 12.14 1.29 10.85
C GLY A 94 11.99 0.79 9.41
N TRP A 95 10.83 0.18 9.08
CA TRP A 95 10.50 -0.24 7.73
C TRP A 95 10.50 0.92 6.72
N VAL A 96 10.11 2.13 7.13
CA VAL A 96 10.06 3.30 6.23
C VAL A 96 11.45 3.57 5.69
N LYS A 97 12.47 3.58 6.56
CA LYS A 97 13.87 3.76 6.16
C LYS A 97 14.40 2.59 5.33
N LYS A 98 13.95 1.36 5.63
CA LYS A 98 14.44 0.13 4.96
C LYS A 98 13.85 -0.05 3.56
N TYR A 99 12.59 0.33 3.35
CA TYR A 99 11.83 0.00 2.15
C TYR A 99 11.32 1.21 1.37
N ASN A 100 11.00 2.34 2.03
CA ASN A 100 10.45 3.50 1.33
C ASN A 100 11.53 4.19 0.49
N THR A 101 11.39 4.01 -0.81
CA THR A 101 12.24 4.58 -1.87
C THR A 101 11.36 5.28 -2.91
N ARG A 102 10.06 5.46 -2.60
CA ARG A 102 9.07 5.98 -3.53
C ARG A 102 9.21 7.50 -3.64
N TRP A 103 9.09 7.97 -4.87
CA TRP A 103 8.99 9.36 -5.21
C TRP A 103 7.82 9.52 -6.17
N VAL A 104 7.00 10.54 -5.95
CA VAL A 104 5.93 10.93 -6.87
C VAL A 104 6.39 12.17 -7.60
N GLY A 105 6.35 12.13 -8.93
CA GLY A 105 6.77 13.26 -9.75
C GLY A 105 5.72 14.36 -9.82
N PRO A 106 6.13 15.61 -10.14
CA PRO A 106 5.20 16.70 -10.38
C PRO A 106 4.44 16.42 -11.67
N MET A 107 3.32 15.70 -11.57
CA MET A 107 2.44 15.41 -12.70
C MET A 107 1.13 16.18 -12.52
N THR A 108 1.22 17.51 -12.62
CA THR A 108 0.08 18.28 -13.11
C THR A 108 0.21 18.29 -14.62
N LEU A 109 -0.79 17.78 -15.35
CA LEU A 109 -0.89 18.03 -16.79
C LEU A 109 -1.01 19.54 -16.99
N ASN A 110 0.11 20.22 -17.25
CA ASN A 110 0.08 21.61 -17.68
C ASN A 110 -0.41 21.60 -19.13
N ARG A 111 -1.66 22.00 -19.37
CA ARG A 111 -2.10 22.38 -20.71
C ARG A 111 -1.26 23.61 -21.10
N GLY A 112 -0.28 23.40 -21.98
CA GLY A 112 0.45 24.51 -22.60
C GLY A 112 -0.52 25.46 -23.32
N PRO A 113 -0.15 26.74 -23.51
CA PRO A 113 -0.97 27.68 -24.25
C PRO A 113 -1.20 27.14 -25.67
N ARG A 114 -2.47 27.25 -26.12
CA ARG A 114 -2.89 26.91 -27.49
C ARG A 114 -2.28 27.84 -28.52
#